data_AF-A0A970AII2-F1
#
_entry.id   AF-A0A970AII2-F1
#
_cell.length_a   1.000
_cell.length_b   1.000
_cell.length_c   1.000
_cell.angle_alpha   90.00
_cell.angle_beta   90.00
_cell.angle_gamma   90.00
#
_symmetry.space_group_name_H-M   'P 1'
#
loop_
_entity.id
_entity.type
_entity.pdbx_description
1 polymer ?
#
loop_
_entity_poly.entity_id
_entity_poly.type
_entity_poly.pdbx_seq_one_letter_code
_entity_poly.pdbx_strand_id
1 'polypeptide(L)'
;MLKGKGEQIQMAFMGLFIGFLLGGLIFKGHLGGILGSAIGMAILLVVVVTLLKRHENEEAAPRIMLAAAGIVPGVLIGGSSALNLGAAGGTFFTLFYVLFFWIFLFNIIEGHKEEDRYLAYPAEYLIITLFSFAGVWIGSFISSLVRGILPDTAFFNGLSYLLFTLAFSILLPLSIGFIFAANRFRPLLGGLLALLGGGLVLWVGISIAPMLFLPGSGLYLAGLVFGSLMLALSLMAFFTPPLHRFIGCALMAISVLSYVGAMGGVIIGGILGIIGGALVFSWNGLEQEAARAISEEESFLVDEA
;
A
#
# COMPACT_ATOMS: atom_id res chain seq x y z
N MET A 1 -11.02 -18.31 -19.52
CA MET A 1 -12.11 -17.30 -19.71
C MET A 1 -12.45 -16.49 -18.44
N LEU A 2 -12.07 -16.90 -17.22
CA LEU A 2 -12.34 -16.17 -15.97
C LEU A 2 -11.28 -15.12 -15.57
N LYS A 3 -10.02 -15.25 -16.03
CA LYS A 3 -8.92 -14.32 -15.70
C LYS A 3 -9.18 -12.88 -16.20
N GLY A 4 -9.80 -12.73 -17.37
CA GLY A 4 -10.05 -11.43 -17.98
C GLY A 4 -11.12 -10.55 -17.32
N LYS A 5 -12.07 -11.10 -16.54
CA LYS A 5 -13.11 -10.26 -15.89
C LYS A 5 -12.55 -9.46 -14.72
N GLY A 6 -11.67 -10.04 -13.91
CA GLY A 6 -11.04 -9.35 -12.80
C GLY A 6 -10.13 -8.22 -13.27
N GLU A 7 -9.31 -8.50 -14.27
CA GLU A 7 -8.43 -7.50 -14.90
C GLU A 7 -9.24 -6.35 -15.51
N GLN A 8 -10.36 -6.63 -16.21
CA GLN A 8 -11.25 -5.60 -16.75
C GLN A 8 -11.78 -4.65 -15.68
N ILE A 9 -12.15 -5.17 -14.51
CA ILE A 9 -12.62 -4.35 -13.40
C ILE A 9 -11.49 -3.47 -12.86
N GLN A 10 -10.30 -4.04 -12.63
CA GLN A 10 -9.14 -3.27 -12.18
C GLN A 10 -8.77 -2.15 -13.15
N MET A 11 -8.81 -2.44 -14.45
CA MET A 11 -8.53 -1.46 -15.50
C MET A 11 -9.54 -0.32 -15.53
N ALA A 12 -10.83 -0.64 -15.38
CA ALA A 12 -11.87 0.37 -15.28
C ALA A 12 -11.60 1.33 -14.12
N PHE A 13 -11.29 0.80 -12.93
CA PHE A 13 -10.97 1.61 -11.76
C PHE A 13 -9.66 2.38 -11.90
N MET A 14 -8.61 1.77 -12.45
CA MET A 14 -7.35 2.47 -12.75
C MET A 14 -7.58 3.62 -13.72
N GLY A 15 -8.30 3.38 -14.81
CA GLY A 15 -8.57 4.41 -15.81
C GLY A 15 -9.48 5.52 -15.27
N LEU A 16 -10.44 5.19 -14.42
CA LEU A 16 -11.24 6.17 -13.70
C LEU A 16 -10.34 7.03 -12.80
N PHE A 17 -9.48 6.41 -11.99
CA PHE A 17 -8.58 7.11 -11.07
C PHE A 17 -7.55 8.00 -11.80
N ILE A 18 -6.83 7.43 -12.76
CA ILE A 18 -5.83 8.14 -13.58
C ILE A 18 -6.53 9.28 -14.33
N GLY A 19 -7.66 8.97 -14.97
CA GLY A 19 -8.46 9.93 -15.71
C GLY A 19 -8.97 11.07 -14.82
N PHE A 20 -9.40 10.78 -13.59
CA PHE A 20 -9.85 11.78 -12.63
C PHE A 20 -8.73 12.75 -12.25
N LEU A 21 -7.54 12.22 -11.93
CA LEU A 21 -6.38 13.06 -11.58
C LEU A 21 -5.95 13.93 -12.75
N LEU A 22 -5.81 13.35 -13.94
CA LEU A 22 -5.37 14.10 -15.13
C LEU A 22 -6.42 15.10 -15.61
N GLY A 23 -7.69 14.71 -15.63
CA GLY A 23 -8.79 15.59 -16.02
C GLY A 23 -8.95 16.77 -15.08
N GLY A 24 -8.80 16.53 -13.77
CA GLY A 24 -8.82 17.60 -12.77
C GLY A 24 -7.70 18.62 -12.96
N LEU A 25 -6.53 18.15 -13.43
CA LEU A 25 -5.35 18.97 -13.69
C LEU A 25 -5.47 19.76 -15.02
N ILE A 26 -5.97 19.12 -16.08
CA ILE A 26 -6.10 19.72 -17.42
C ILE A 26 -7.25 20.72 -17.48
N PHE A 27 -8.45 20.31 -17.03
CA PHE A 27 -9.67 21.09 -17.16
C PHE A 27 -9.97 21.96 -15.92
N LYS A 28 -9.05 21.99 -14.94
CA LYS A 28 -9.09 22.80 -13.71
C LYS A 28 -10.44 22.74 -12.98
N GLY A 29 -10.56 21.75 -12.09
CA GLY A 29 -11.67 21.65 -11.15
C GLY A 29 -12.35 20.29 -11.15
N HIS A 30 -13.35 20.13 -10.28
CA HIS A 30 -14.00 18.83 -10.05
C HIS A 30 -14.72 18.28 -11.29
N LEU A 31 -15.35 19.15 -12.09
CA LEU A 31 -15.99 18.77 -13.36
C LEU A 31 -14.98 18.23 -14.38
N GLY A 32 -13.78 18.81 -14.39
CA GLY A 32 -12.64 18.34 -15.18
C GLY A 32 -12.21 16.92 -14.81
N GLY A 33 -12.14 16.65 -13.51
CA GLY A 33 -11.86 15.30 -13.00
C GLY A 33 -12.93 14.30 -13.38
N ILE A 34 -14.21 14.65 -13.28
CA ILE A 34 -15.32 13.77 -13.67
C ILE A 34 -15.23 13.41 -15.17
N LEU A 35 -15.03 14.40 -16.04
CA LEU A 35 -14.88 14.16 -17.48
C LEU A 35 -13.63 13.33 -17.80
N GLY A 36 -12.50 13.66 -17.16
CA GLY A 36 -11.27 12.90 -17.34
C GLY A 36 -11.41 11.45 -16.88
N SER A 37 -12.18 11.18 -15.83
CA SER A 37 -12.39 9.81 -15.34
C SER A 37 -13.11 8.92 -16.35
N ALA A 38 -14.12 9.45 -17.04
CA ALA A 38 -14.84 8.74 -18.10
C ALA A 38 -13.93 8.46 -19.32
N ILE A 39 -13.12 9.46 -19.71
CA ILE A 39 -12.16 9.34 -20.82
C ILE A 39 -11.05 8.35 -20.49
N GLY A 40 -10.46 8.45 -19.29
CA GLY A 40 -9.38 7.57 -18.84
C GLY A 40 -9.81 6.11 -18.73
N MET A 41 -11.02 5.87 -18.18
CA MET A 41 -11.63 4.55 -18.16
C MET A 41 -11.85 3.99 -19.57
N ALA A 42 -12.41 4.80 -20.48
CA ALA A 42 -12.66 4.37 -21.86
C ALA A 42 -11.35 4.04 -22.61
N ILE A 43 -10.32 4.88 -22.47
CA ILE A 43 -9.02 4.67 -23.13
C ILE A 43 -8.37 3.37 -22.65
N LEU A 44 -8.26 3.16 -21.33
CA LEU A 44 -7.61 1.98 -20.79
C LEU A 44 -8.35 0.68 -21.15
N LEU A 45 -9.69 0.70 -21.10
CA LEU A 45 -10.49 -0.44 -21.54
C LEU A 45 -10.33 -0.73 -23.04
N VAL A 46 -10.34 0.30 -23.89
CA VAL A 46 -10.18 0.13 -25.35
C VAL A 46 -8.78 -0.39 -25.68
N VAL A 47 -7.72 0.19 -25.10
CA VAL A 47 -6.33 -0.22 -25.35
C VAL A 47 -6.15 -1.70 -25.03
N VAL A 48 -6.59 -2.15 -23.86
CA VAL A 48 -6.36 -3.54 -23.45
C VAL A 48 -7.33 -4.52 -24.13
N VAL A 49 -8.60 -4.19 -24.33
CA VAL A 49 -9.52 -5.06 -25.10
C VAL A 49 -9.04 -5.23 -26.54
N THR A 50 -8.51 -4.17 -27.15
CA THR A 50 -7.95 -4.26 -28.51
C THR A 50 -6.69 -5.13 -28.51
N LEU A 51 -5.83 -5.02 -27.50
CA LEU A 51 -4.58 -5.78 -27.44
C LEU A 51 -4.78 -7.24 -27.03
N LEU A 52 -5.65 -7.54 -26.07
CA LEU A 52 -6.05 -8.90 -25.68
C LEU A 52 -6.73 -9.65 -26.84
N LYS A 53 -7.47 -8.93 -27.70
CA LYS A 53 -8.06 -9.53 -28.91
C LYS A 53 -7.09 -9.66 -30.07
N ARG A 54 -6.05 -8.81 -30.13
CA ARG A 54 -5.11 -8.73 -31.26
C ARG A 54 -3.86 -9.57 -31.08
N HIS A 55 -3.48 -9.88 -29.85
CA HIS A 55 -2.35 -10.74 -29.53
C HIS A 55 -2.80 -11.82 -28.55
N GLU A 56 -2.64 -13.10 -28.92
CA GLU A 56 -2.62 -14.26 -27.99
C GLU A 56 -1.41 -14.20 -27.01
N ASN A 57 -0.83 -13.02 -26.79
CA ASN A 57 0.41 -12.85 -26.07
C ASN A 57 0.07 -12.47 -24.62
N GLU A 58 0.00 -13.48 -23.75
CA GLU A 58 -0.38 -13.33 -22.33
C GLU A 58 0.54 -12.35 -21.57
N GLU A 59 1.76 -12.11 -22.04
CA GLU A 59 2.73 -11.19 -21.41
C GLU A 59 2.48 -9.70 -21.69
N ALA A 60 1.72 -9.33 -22.72
CA ALA A 60 1.60 -7.94 -23.12
C ALA A 60 0.69 -7.13 -22.17
N ALA A 61 -0.41 -7.74 -21.73
CA ALA A 61 -1.38 -7.12 -20.82
C ALA A 61 -0.77 -6.65 -19.48
N PRO A 62 -0.04 -7.48 -18.72
CA PRO A 62 0.55 -7.06 -17.44
C PRO A 62 1.55 -5.91 -17.59
N ARG A 63 2.37 -5.94 -18.64
CA ARG A 63 3.35 -4.86 -18.93
C ARG A 63 2.67 -3.51 -19.17
N ILE A 64 1.59 -3.49 -19.95
CA ILE A 64 0.83 -2.26 -20.24
C ILE A 64 0.16 -1.74 -18.97
N MET A 65 -0.43 -2.62 -18.15
CA MET A 65 -1.09 -2.22 -16.91
C MET A 65 -0.09 -1.61 -15.91
N LEU A 66 1.10 -2.20 -15.77
CA LEU A 66 2.17 -1.61 -14.96
C LEU A 66 2.64 -0.27 -15.53
N ALA A 67 2.84 -0.18 -16.84
CA ALA A 67 3.24 1.07 -17.48
C ALA A 67 2.19 2.18 -17.27
N ALA A 68 0.90 1.85 -17.33
CA ALA A 68 -0.19 2.77 -17.03
C ALA A 68 -0.17 3.25 -15.57
N ALA A 69 0.20 2.38 -14.62
CA ALA A 69 0.36 2.77 -13.21
C ALA A 69 1.45 3.85 -13.02
N GLY A 70 2.49 3.85 -13.86
CA GLY A 70 3.57 4.85 -13.86
C GLY A 70 3.14 6.26 -14.31
N ILE A 71 1.98 6.41 -14.97
CA ILE A 71 1.51 7.72 -15.46
C ILE A 71 1.30 8.70 -14.29
N VAL A 72 0.67 8.23 -13.21
CA VAL A 72 0.32 9.07 -12.05
C VAL A 72 1.55 9.66 -11.37
N PRO A 73 2.53 8.86 -10.91
CA PRO A 73 3.72 9.42 -10.27
C PRO A 73 4.53 10.30 -11.24
N GLY A 74 4.60 9.95 -12.53
CA GLY A 74 5.30 10.74 -13.53
C GLY A 74 4.74 12.16 -13.71
N VAL A 75 3.41 12.29 -13.84
CA VAL A 75 2.75 13.61 -13.95
C VAL A 75 2.91 14.41 -12.65
N LEU A 76 2.75 13.79 -11.49
CA LEU A 76 2.81 14.48 -10.20
C LEU A 76 4.21 14.99 -9.87
N ILE A 77 5.24 14.19 -10.14
CA ILE A 77 6.63 14.59 -9.89
C ILE A 77 7.03 15.66 -10.91
N GLY A 78 6.84 15.40 -12.20
CA GLY A 78 7.27 16.30 -13.28
C GLY A 78 6.52 17.62 -13.35
N GLY A 79 5.23 17.62 -13.01
CA GLY A 79 4.38 18.82 -12.98
C GLY A 79 4.48 19.61 -11.67
N SER A 80 5.28 19.16 -10.70
CA SER A 80 5.41 19.83 -9.42
C SER A 80 6.12 21.18 -9.54
N SER A 81 5.67 22.15 -8.73
CA SER A 81 6.37 23.43 -8.57
C SER A 81 7.75 23.27 -7.94
N ALA A 82 8.03 22.14 -7.29
CA ALA A 82 9.31 21.83 -6.68
C ALA A 82 10.45 21.71 -7.72
N LEU A 83 10.16 21.27 -8.95
CA LEU A 83 11.15 21.15 -10.02
C LEU A 83 11.19 22.39 -10.95
N ASN A 84 10.18 23.27 -10.91
CA ASN A 84 10.06 24.45 -11.79
C ASN A 84 10.15 24.14 -13.30
N LEU A 85 9.85 22.90 -13.71
CA LEU A 85 9.91 22.48 -15.12
C LEU A 85 8.59 22.71 -15.88
N GLY A 86 7.53 23.12 -15.18
CA GLY A 86 6.22 23.35 -15.77
C GLY A 86 5.64 22.14 -16.50
N ALA A 87 4.88 22.38 -17.57
CA ALA A 87 4.25 21.32 -18.36
C ALA A 87 5.27 20.41 -19.07
N ALA A 88 6.44 20.93 -19.43
CA ALA A 88 7.49 20.16 -20.09
C ALA A 88 8.06 19.07 -19.16
N GLY A 89 8.25 19.39 -17.87
CA GLY A 89 8.64 18.43 -16.85
C GLY A 89 7.60 17.32 -16.67
N GLY A 90 6.32 17.68 -16.59
CA GLY A 90 5.22 16.72 -16.48
C GLY A 90 5.26 15.67 -17.60
N THR A 91 5.38 16.09 -18.85
CA THR A 91 5.46 15.17 -20.00
C THR A 91 6.71 14.29 -19.96
N PHE A 92 7.88 14.87 -19.69
CA PHE A 92 9.14 14.14 -19.64
C PHE A 92 9.13 13.05 -18.56
N PHE A 93 8.76 13.39 -17.33
CA PHE A 93 8.71 12.42 -16.23
C PHE A 93 7.61 11.38 -16.43
N THR A 94 6.49 11.72 -17.07
CA THR A 94 5.46 10.73 -17.41
C THR A 94 6.02 9.67 -18.35
N LEU A 95 6.66 10.07 -19.45
CA LEU A 95 7.28 9.13 -20.37
C LEU A 95 8.38 8.29 -19.69
N PHE A 96 9.22 8.93 -18.89
CA PHE A 96 10.24 8.24 -18.10
C PHE A 96 9.63 7.17 -17.19
N TYR A 97 8.60 7.51 -16.42
CA TYR A 97 7.95 6.57 -15.49
C TYR A 97 7.20 5.44 -16.20
N VAL A 98 6.51 5.73 -17.30
CA VAL A 98 5.84 4.71 -18.12
C VAL A 98 6.86 3.68 -18.61
N LEU A 99 8.00 4.15 -19.13
CA LEU A 99 9.08 3.26 -19.58
C LEU A 99 9.75 2.51 -18.42
N PHE A 100 9.98 3.19 -17.29
CA PHE A 100 10.58 2.59 -16.11
C PHE A 100 9.69 1.48 -15.53
N PHE A 101 8.38 1.71 -15.43
CA PHE A 101 7.43 0.69 -14.95
C PHE A 101 7.29 -0.46 -15.96
N TRP A 102 7.27 -0.15 -17.26
CA TRP A 102 7.21 -1.18 -18.31
C TRP A 102 8.39 -2.14 -18.26
N ILE A 103 9.62 -1.62 -18.11
CA ILE A 103 10.84 -2.41 -18.22
C ILE A 103 11.29 -2.87 -16.84
N PHE A 104 11.59 -1.93 -15.95
CA PHE A 104 12.31 -2.21 -14.72
C PHE A 104 11.40 -2.81 -13.65
N LEU A 105 10.25 -2.18 -13.38
CA LEU A 105 9.33 -2.67 -12.35
C LEU A 105 8.75 -4.03 -12.71
N PHE A 106 8.37 -4.24 -13.99
CA PHE A 106 7.93 -5.56 -14.47
C PHE A 106 8.99 -6.63 -14.23
N ASN A 107 10.25 -6.41 -14.65
CA ASN A 107 11.32 -7.39 -14.45
C ASN A 107 11.60 -7.68 -12.97
N ILE A 108 11.50 -6.67 -12.09
CA ILE A 108 11.63 -6.89 -10.65
C ILE A 108 10.49 -7.76 -10.13
N ILE A 109 9.25 -7.44 -10.46
CA ILE A 109 8.08 -8.17 -9.96
C ILE A 109 8.11 -9.62 -10.47
N GLU A 110 8.34 -9.81 -11.76
CA GLU A 110 8.33 -11.14 -12.37
C GLU A 110 9.49 -12.01 -11.84
N GLY A 111 10.69 -11.43 -11.73
CA GLY A 111 11.82 -12.15 -11.14
C GLY A 111 11.58 -12.57 -9.68
N HIS A 112 10.89 -11.75 -8.88
CA HIS A 112 10.55 -12.13 -7.50
C HIS A 112 9.34 -13.08 -7.42
N LYS A 113 8.48 -13.13 -8.45
CA LYS A 113 7.41 -14.13 -8.57
C LYS A 113 7.99 -15.50 -8.87
N GLU A 114 8.99 -15.58 -9.76
CA GLU A 114 9.72 -16.83 -10.05
C GLU A 114 10.42 -17.41 -8.82
N GLU A 115 10.89 -16.56 -7.91
CA GLU A 115 11.54 -16.96 -6.67
C GLU A 115 10.59 -17.16 -5.47
N ASP A 116 9.26 -17.14 -5.68
CA ASP A 116 8.24 -17.23 -4.62
C ASP A 116 8.34 -16.13 -3.51
N ARG A 117 9.13 -15.07 -3.76
CA ARG A 117 9.32 -13.95 -2.85
C ARG A 117 8.24 -12.88 -2.98
N TYR A 118 7.44 -12.94 -4.04
CA TYR A 118 6.36 -12.00 -4.32
C TYR A 118 5.08 -12.75 -4.73
N LEU A 119 3.97 -12.48 -4.04
CA LEU A 119 2.69 -13.12 -4.33
C LEU A 119 1.83 -12.22 -5.21
N ALA A 120 1.37 -12.71 -6.37
CA ALA A 120 0.38 -12.02 -7.20
C ALA A 120 -0.99 -12.02 -6.53
N TYR A 121 -1.71 -10.89 -6.59
CA TYR A 121 -3.04 -10.76 -5.98
C TYR A 121 -4.05 -10.08 -6.93
N PRO A 122 -5.36 -10.35 -6.77
CA PRO A 122 -6.37 -9.91 -7.75
C PRO A 122 -6.52 -8.40 -7.93
N ALA A 123 -5.96 -7.59 -7.03
CA ALA A 123 -6.00 -6.13 -7.03
C ALA A 123 -4.62 -5.48 -7.33
N GLU A 124 -3.64 -6.26 -7.81
CA GLU A 124 -2.23 -5.86 -7.99
C GLU A 124 -2.02 -4.50 -8.63
N TYR A 125 -2.38 -4.34 -9.91
CA TYR A 125 -2.09 -3.13 -10.68
C TYR A 125 -2.78 -1.86 -10.13
N LEU A 126 -4.00 -2.02 -9.61
CA LEU A 126 -4.74 -0.92 -8.97
C LEU A 126 -4.05 -0.48 -7.69
N ILE A 127 -3.64 -1.43 -6.84
CA ILE A 127 -2.92 -1.12 -5.61
C ILE A 127 -1.56 -0.49 -5.93
N ILE A 128 -0.84 -1.00 -6.92
CA ILE A 128 0.42 -0.40 -7.37
C ILE A 128 0.21 1.06 -7.78
N THR A 129 -0.86 1.36 -8.52
CA THR A 129 -1.19 2.75 -8.93
C THR A 129 -1.46 3.65 -7.72
N LEU A 130 -2.30 3.19 -6.78
CA LEU A 130 -2.64 3.95 -5.57
C LEU A 130 -1.45 4.15 -4.63
N PHE A 131 -0.64 3.12 -4.45
CA PHE A 131 0.55 3.17 -3.59
C PHE A 131 1.67 3.99 -4.24
N SER A 132 1.77 4.01 -5.57
CA SER A 132 2.71 4.90 -6.28
C SER A 132 2.32 6.36 -6.06
N PHE A 133 1.01 6.66 -6.15
CA PHE A 133 0.45 7.97 -5.82
C PHE A 133 0.76 8.38 -4.37
N ALA A 134 0.47 7.51 -3.41
CA ALA A 134 0.78 7.75 -2.00
C ALA A 134 2.30 7.91 -1.75
N GLY A 135 3.12 7.16 -2.48
CA GLY A 135 4.59 7.23 -2.44
C GLY A 135 5.12 8.61 -2.86
N VAL A 136 4.52 9.25 -3.86
CA VAL A 136 4.87 10.64 -4.22
C VAL A 136 4.58 11.60 -3.07
N TRP A 137 3.42 11.47 -2.42
CA TRP A 137 3.07 12.32 -1.28
C TRP A 137 4.03 12.10 -0.09
N ILE A 138 4.29 10.85 0.28
CA ILE A 138 5.22 10.52 1.36
C ILE A 138 6.64 11.00 1.04
N GLY A 139 7.11 10.78 -0.19
CA GLY A 139 8.41 11.26 -0.64
C GLY A 139 8.52 12.80 -0.61
N SER A 140 7.42 13.50 -0.95
CA SER A 140 7.36 14.97 -0.87
C SER A 140 7.45 15.47 0.57
N PHE A 141 6.81 14.75 1.49
CA PHE A 141 6.85 15.05 2.91
C PHE A 141 8.25 14.80 3.46
N ILE A 142 8.86 13.64 3.19
CA ILE A 142 10.22 13.35 3.64
C ILE A 142 11.22 14.36 3.06
N SER A 143 11.06 14.76 1.79
CA SER A 143 11.86 15.84 1.21
C SER A 143 11.73 17.13 2.02
N SER A 144 10.52 17.52 2.46
CA SER A 144 10.34 18.74 3.25
C SER A 144 11.01 18.66 4.63
N LEU A 145 11.07 17.47 5.25
CA LEU A 145 11.78 17.24 6.50
C LEU A 145 13.31 17.39 6.31
N VAL A 146 13.84 16.86 5.20
CA VAL A 146 15.29 16.86 4.92
C VAL A 146 15.79 18.25 4.47
N ARG A 147 14.92 19.10 3.92
CA ARG A 147 15.26 20.50 3.59
C ARG A 147 15.78 21.29 4.79
N GLY A 148 15.37 20.95 6.01
CA GLY A 148 15.91 21.58 7.23
C GLY A 148 17.36 21.21 7.57
N ILE A 149 17.93 20.20 6.90
CA ILE A 149 19.26 19.64 7.19
C ILE A 149 20.26 19.98 6.07
N LEU A 150 19.81 20.06 4.83
CA LEU A 150 20.65 20.32 3.65
C LEU A 150 20.87 21.82 3.41
N PRO A 151 21.90 22.20 2.63
CA PRO A 151 22.09 23.58 2.19
C PRO A 151 20.89 24.04 1.38
N ASP A 152 20.35 25.22 1.72
CA ASP A 152 19.10 25.74 1.18
C ASP A 152 19.30 26.34 -0.22
N THR A 153 19.69 25.49 -1.17
CA THR A 153 19.86 25.86 -2.58
C THR A 153 18.78 25.19 -3.43
N ALA A 154 18.40 25.85 -4.52
CA ALA A 154 17.41 25.32 -5.46
C ALA A 154 17.78 23.91 -5.98
N PHE A 155 19.09 23.66 -6.14
CA PHE A 155 19.60 22.35 -6.58
C PHE A 155 19.34 21.24 -5.55
N PHE A 156 19.74 21.40 -4.28
CA PHE A 156 19.51 20.38 -3.26
C PHE A 156 18.03 20.18 -2.95
N ASN A 157 17.22 21.24 -3.05
CA ASN A 157 15.78 21.19 -2.84
C ASN A 157 15.06 20.41 -3.96
N GLY A 158 15.43 20.64 -5.22
CA GLY A 158 14.91 19.86 -6.35
C GLY A 158 15.40 18.42 -6.36
N LEU A 159 16.69 18.20 -6.06
CA LEU A 159 17.30 16.87 -6.04
C LEU A 159 16.72 15.99 -4.93
N SER A 160 16.61 16.50 -3.70
CA SER A 160 16.00 15.74 -2.60
C SER A 160 14.54 15.39 -2.90
N TYR A 161 13.77 16.33 -3.44
CA TYR A 161 12.39 16.07 -3.86
C TYR A 161 12.31 14.94 -4.88
N LEU A 162 13.13 15.00 -5.93
CA LEU A 162 13.15 13.97 -6.98
C LEU A 162 13.55 12.61 -6.41
N LEU A 163 14.64 12.53 -5.64
CA LEU A 163 15.15 11.27 -5.10
C LEU A 163 14.16 10.60 -4.14
N PHE A 164 13.58 11.35 -3.20
CA PHE A 164 12.64 10.77 -2.24
C PHE A 164 11.31 10.40 -2.90
N THR A 165 10.75 11.25 -3.77
CA THR A 165 9.51 10.91 -4.48
C THR A 165 9.70 9.70 -5.40
N LEU A 166 10.85 9.58 -6.07
CA LEU A 166 11.18 8.41 -6.89
C LEU A 166 11.32 7.16 -6.05
N ALA A 167 12.11 7.20 -4.97
CA ALA A 167 12.33 6.05 -4.10
C ALA A 167 11.00 5.53 -3.50
N PHE A 168 10.20 6.42 -2.91
CA PHE A 168 8.95 6.00 -2.27
C PHE A 168 7.86 5.60 -3.28
N SER A 169 7.84 6.19 -4.48
CA SER A 169 6.90 5.76 -5.52
C SER A 169 7.16 4.34 -6.05
N ILE A 170 8.37 3.79 -5.87
CA ILE A 170 8.73 2.44 -6.30
C ILE A 170 8.66 1.45 -5.13
N LEU A 171 9.21 1.84 -3.97
CA LEU A 171 9.28 0.98 -2.80
C LEU A 171 7.90 0.67 -2.21
N LEU A 172 7.02 1.67 -2.16
CA LEU A 172 5.72 1.53 -1.50
C LEU A 172 4.80 0.56 -2.27
N PRO A 173 4.66 0.63 -3.60
CA PRO A 173 3.93 -0.39 -4.37
C PRO A 173 4.45 -1.81 -4.21
N LEU A 174 5.78 -1.99 -4.25
CA LEU A 174 6.39 -3.33 -4.15
C LEU A 174 6.16 -3.95 -2.77
N SER A 175 6.17 -3.12 -1.72
CA SER A 175 6.08 -3.59 -0.33
C SER A 175 4.90 -4.51 -0.09
N ILE A 176 3.74 -4.27 -0.71
CA ILE A 176 2.53 -5.05 -0.42
C ILE A 176 2.63 -6.50 -0.91
N GLY A 177 3.21 -6.74 -2.09
CA GLY A 177 3.36 -8.09 -2.62
C GLY A 177 4.40 -8.90 -1.85
N PHE A 178 5.48 -8.25 -1.40
CA PHE A 178 6.44 -8.83 -0.46
C PHE A 178 5.81 -9.12 0.91
N ILE A 179 4.98 -8.19 1.42
CA ILE A 179 4.27 -8.39 2.69
C ILE A 179 3.30 -9.57 2.57
N PHE A 180 2.55 -9.69 1.47
CA PHE A 180 1.66 -10.84 1.26
C PHE A 180 2.43 -12.17 1.19
N ALA A 181 3.55 -12.21 0.47
CA ALA A 181 4.41 -13.39 0.44
C ALA A 181 4.92 -13.74 1.84
N ALA A 182 5.42 -12.75 2.59
CA ALA A 182 5.90 -12.94 3.95
C ALA A 182 4.76 -13.26 4.96
N ASN A 183 3.52 -12.88 4.65
CA ASN A 183 2.34 -13.19 5.46
C ASN A 183 1.96 -14.68 5.40
N ARG A 184 2.57 -15.47 4.51
CA ARG A 184 2.37 -16.94 4.48
C ARG A 184 2.87 -17.61 5.77
N PHE A 185 4.02 -17.16 6.28
CA PHE A 185 4.69 -17.80 7.42
C PHE A 185 4.33 -17.17 8.77
N ARG A 186 3.83 -15.93 8.78
CA ARG A 186 3.45 -15.19 10.00
C ARG A 186 2.40 -14.13 9.72
N PRO A 187 1.55 -13.74 10.68
CA PRO A 187 0.47 -12.75 10.50
C PRO A 187 1.01 -11.30 10.44
N LEU A 188 1.85 -11.00 9.45
CA LEU A 188 2.53 -9.70 9.31
C LEU A 188 1.57 -8.55 9.05
N LEU A 189 0.57 -8.74 8.20
CA LEU A 189 -0.37 -7.66 7.85
C LEU A 189 -1.21 -7.24 9.05
N GLY A 190 -1.78 -8.22 9.74
CA GLY A 190 -2.58 -7.98 10.93
C GLY A 190 -1.74 -7.35 12.04
N GLY A 191 -0.53 -7.87 12.27
CA GLY A 191 0.40 -7.31 13.24
C GLY A 191 0.82 -5.88 12.90
N LEU A 192 1.12 -5.56 11.63
CA LEU A 192 1.49 -4.20 11.20
C LEU A 192 0.34 -3.21 11.36
N LEU A 193 -0.88 -3.57 10.95
CA LEU A 193 -2.06 -2.72 11.13
C LEU A 193 -2.33 -2.45 12.61
N ALA A 194 -2.26 -3.50 13.44
CA ALA A 194 -2.45 -3.37 14.87
C ALA A 194 -1.32 -2.56 15.54
N LEU A 195 -0.08 -2.69 15.06
CA LEU A 195 1.07 -1.91 15.53
C LEU A 195 0.91 -0.43 15.22
N LEU A 196 0.48 -0.10 13.99
CA LEU A 196 0.16 1.27 13.59
C LEU A 196 -1.01 1.82 14.42
N GLY A 197 -2.07 1.04 14.61
CA GLY A 197 -3.21 1.43 15.44
C GLY A 197 -2.81 1.70 16.89
N GLY A 198 -2.06 0.78 17.50
CA GLY A 198 -1.56 0.90 18.87
C GLY A 198 -0.58 2.05 19.06
N GLY A 199 0.29 2.31 18.07
CA GLY A 199 1.19 3.45 18.06
C GLY A 199 0.45 4.78 18.01
N LEU A 200 -0.64 4.85 17.25
CA LEU A 200 -1.48 6.04 17.12
C LEU A 200 -2.28 6.29 18.41
N VAL A 201 -2.83 5.24 19.02
CA VAL A 201 -3.47 5.29 20.34
C VAL A 201 -2.47 5.77 21.40
N LEU A 202 -1.25 5.20 21.39
CA LEU A 202 -0.19 5.57 22.34
C LEU A 202 0.26 7.02 22.15
N TRP A 203 0.45 7.46 20.90
CA TRP A 203 0.83 8.84 20.58
C TRP A 203 -0.17 9.85 21.13
N VAL A 204 -1.48 9.59 20.98
CA VAL A 204 -2.52 10.46 21.55
C VAL A 204 -2.49 10.39 23.08
N GLY A 205 -2.37 9.19 23.65
CA GLY A 205 -2.20 9.02 25.09
C GLY A 205 -1.06 9.87 25.65
N ILE A 206 0.09 9.87 24.99
CA ILE A 206 1.26 10.69 25.35
C ILE A 206 0.96 12.19 25.17
N SER A 207 0.29 12.57 24.08
CA SER A 207 0.02 13.99 23.77
C SER A 207 -0.92 14.67 24.78
N ILE A 208 -1.87 13.92 25.34
CA ILE A 208 -2.84 14.45 26.32
C ILE A 208 -2.35 14.23 27.75
N ALA A 209 -1.34 13.36 27.97
CA ALA A 209 -0.78 13.09 29.29
C ALA A 209 -0.42 14.36 30.10
N PRO A 210 0.25 15.39 29.53
CA PRO A 210 0.62 16.61 30.27
C PRO A 210 -0.58 17.39 30.86
N MET A 211 -1.73 17.40 30.16
CA MET A 211 -2.95 18.07 30.62
C MET A 211 -3.72 17.27 31.67
N LEU A 212 -3.48 15.96 31.78
CA LEU A 212 -4.21 15.02 32.63
C LEU A 212 -3.51 14.73 33.97
N PHE A 213 -2.35 15.32 34.24
CA PHE A 213 -1.63 15.20 35.53
C PHE A 213 -2.32 15.93 36.71
N LEU A 214 -3.58 16.35 36.58
CA LEU A 214 -4.35 16.84 37.73
C LEU A 214 -4.78 15.65 38.62
N PRO A 215 -4.52 15.71 39.95
CA PRO A 215 -4.90 14.65 40.87
C PRO A 215 -6.42 14.49 40.91
N GLY A 216 -6.92 13.29 40.55
CA GLY A 216 -8.35 12.93 40.62
C GLY A 216 -8.98 12.37 39.34
N SER A 217 -8.31 12.47 38.19
CA SER A 217 -8.70 11.76 36.97
C SER A 217 -8.22 10.31 37.06
N GLY A 218 -9.08 9.31 36.87
CA GLY A 218 -8.70 7.90 36.73
C GLY A 218 -8.47 7.47 35.27
N LEU A 219 -8.72 8.38 34.32
CA LEU A 219 -8.72 8.09 32.87
C LEU A 219 -7.33 8.24 32.22
N TYR A 220 -6.36 8.87 32.91
CA TYR A 220 -5.03 9.19 32.39
C TYR A 220 -4.20 7.98 31.96
N LEU A 221 -4.38 6.81 32.59
CA LEU A 221 -3.61 5.61 32.26
C LEU A 221 -4.13 4.86 31.06
N ALA A 222 -5.39 5.04 30.68
CA ALA A 222 -6.04 4.06 29.82
C ALA A 222 -5.51 4.13 28.37
N GLY A 223 -5.28 5.31 27.80
CA GLY A 223 -4.68 5.43 26.46
C GLY A 223 -3.23 4.95 26.41
N LEU A 224 -2.46 5.19 27.46
CA LEU A 224 -1.05 4.79 27.54
C LEU A 224 -0.91 3.28 27.78
N VAL A 225 -1.75 2.71 28.63
CA VAL A 225 -1.80 1.26 28.93
C VAL A 225 -2.36 0.49 27.74
N PHE A 226 -3.50 0.89 27.16
CA PHE A 226 -4.07 0.17 26.03
C PHE A 226 -3.21 0.32 24.77
N GLY A 227 -2.66 1.51 24.49
CA GLY A 227 -1.73 1.71 23.37
C GLY A 227 -0.45 0.87 23.50
N SER A 228 0.16 0.83 24.70
CA SER A 228 1.34 -0.01 24.93
C SER A 228 1.06 -1.51 24.87
N LEU A 229 -0.09 -1.96 25.40
CA LEU A 229 -0.55 -3.35 25.26
C LEU A 229 -0.78 -3.74 23.80
N MET A 230 -1.42 -2.86 23.01
CA MET A 230 -1.60 -3.09 21.58
C MET A 230 -0.26 -3.22 20.87
N LEU A 231 0.71 -2.35 21.16
CA LEU A 231 2.06 -2.45 20.60
C LEU A 231 2.74 -3.77 20.98
N ALA A 232 2.68 -4.16 22.26
CA ALA A 232 3.28 -5.39 22.75
C ALA A 232 2.67 -6.62 22.08
N LEU A 233 1.34 -6.70 22.00
CA LEU A 233 0.63 -7.81 21.34
C LEU A 233 0.89 -7.85 19.83
N SER A 234 0.97 -6.69 19.18
CA SER A 234 1.29 -6.61 17.74
C SER A 234 2.69 -7.11 17.46
N LEU A 235 3.66 -6.77 18.33
CA LEU A 235 5.02 -7.24 18.22
C LEU A 235 5.10 -8.75 18.51
N MET A 236 4.35 -9.22 19.50
CA MET A 236 4.24 -10.64 19.84
C MET A 236 3.64 -11.46 18.68
N ALA A 237 2.68 -10.91 17.92
CA ALA A 237 2.12 -11.55 16.73
C ALA A 237 3.18 -11.90 15.68
N PHE A 238 4.29 -11.14 15.61
CA PHE A 238 5.38 -11.43 14.67
C PHE A 238 6.29 -12.57 15.11
N PHE A 239 6.45 -12.77 16.43
CA PHE A 239 7.38 -13.77 17.00
C PHE A 239 6.69 -15.07 17.39
N THR A 240 5.39 -15.05 17.68
CA THR A 240 4.64 -16.24 18.13
C THR A 240 3.44 -16.55 17.22
N PRO A 241 3.66 -17.05 16.00
CA PRO A 241 2.58 -17.46 15.09
C PRO A 241 1.59 -18.49 15.67
N PRO A 242 1.98 -19.47 16.52
CA PRO A 242 1.02 -20.43 17.07
C PRO A 242 -0.09 -19.81 17.94
N LEU A 243 0.17 -18.65 18.54
CA LEU A 243 -0.76 -17.96 19.44
C LEU A 243 -1.63 -16.91 18.72
N HIS A 244 -1.64 -16.87 17.38
CA HIS A 244 -2.33 -15.86 16.57
C HIS A 244 -3.83 -15.71 16.93
N ARG A 245 -4.57 -16.80 17.19
CA ARG A 245 -5.99 -16.73 17.60
C ARG A 245 -6.17 -15.99 18.92
N PHE A 246 -5.35 -16.28 19.92
CA PHE A 246 -5.44 -15.61 21.22
C PHE A 246 -4.98 -14.15 21.11
N ILE A 247 -3.86 -13.89 20.42
CA ILE A 247 -3.32 -12.54 20.21
C ILE A 247 -4.32 -11.67 19.43
N GLY A 248 -4.92 -12.20 18.37
CA GLY A 248 -5.92 -11.50 17.55
C GLY A 248 -7.17 -11.16 18.36
N CYS A 249 -7.69 -12.10 19.14
CA CYS A 249 -8.83 -11.85 20.03
C CYS A 249 -8.51 -10.79 21.10
N ALA A 250 -7.33 -10.88 21.73
CA ALA A 250 -6.88 -9.90 22.71
C ALA A 250 -6.71 -8.50 22.10
N LEU A 251 -6.14 -8.41 20.89
CA LEU A 251 -6.01 -7.15 20.15
C LEU A 251 -7.36 -6.51 19.87
N MET A 252 -8.35 -7.27 19.42
CA MET A 252 -9.71 -6.74 19.23
C MET A 252 -10.31 -6.21 20.53
N ALA A 253 -10.25 -7.00 21.60
CA ALA A 253 -10.82 -6.64 22.90
C ALA A 253 -10.18 -5.35 23.44
N ILE A 254 -8.84 -5.25 23.41
CA ILE A 254 -8.08 -4.08 23.87
C ILE A 254 -8.35 -2.87 22.98
N SER A 255 -8.50 -3.06 21.67
CA SER A 255 -8.85 -1.98 20.75
C SER A 255 -10.24 -1.41 21.03
N VAL A 256 -11.21 -2.26 21.40
CA VAL A 256 -12.54 -1.82 21.84
C VAL A 256 -12.47 -1.09 23.19
N LEU A 257 -11.71 -1.62 24.15
CA LEU A 257 -11.48 -1.01 25.46
C LEU A 257 -10.79 0.37 25.36
N SER A 258 -9.95 0.59 24.34
CA SER A 258 -9.30 1.87 24.08
C SER A 258 -10.27 3.03 23.85
N TYR A 259 -11.50 2.77 23.39
CA TYR A 259 -12.50 3.83 23.19
C TYR A 259 -13.00 4.41 24.52
N VAL A 260 -13.14 3.57 25.55
CA VAL A 260 -13.67 3.97 26.86
C VAL A 260 -12.64 4.79 27.64
N GLY A 261 -11.36 4.47 27.48
CA GLY A 261 -10.31 5.01 28.33
C GLY A 261 -9.58 6.25 27.80
N ALA A 262 -9.37 6.35 26.49
CA ALA A 262 -8.51 7.39 25.91
C ALA A 262 -9.27 8.65 25.45
N MET A 263 -10.59 8.73 25.67
CA MET A 263 -11.48 9.69 25.01
C MET A 263 -11.13 9.81 23.50
N GLY A 264 -11.14 8.66 22.80
CA GLY A 264 -10.91 8.60 21.36
C GLY A 264 -9.48 8.97 20.93
N GLY A 265 -8.49 8.10 21.20
CA GLY A 265 -7.17 8.11 20.56
C GLY A 265 -7.25 7.81 19.07
N VAL A 266 -7.92 8.70 18.33
CA VAL A 266 -8.42 8.62 16.95
C VAL A 266 -9.30 7.39 16.71
N ILE A 267 -10.54 7.61 16.26
CA ILE A 267 -11.43 6.53 15.76
C ILE A 267 -10.65 5.57 14.82
N ILE A 268 -9.72 6.12 14.06
CA ILE A 268 -8.81 5.40 13.17
C ILE A 268 -7.89 4.41 13.92
N GLY A 269 -7.30 4.78 15.06
CA GLY A 269 -6.37 3.92 15.80
C GLY A 269 -7.03 2.66 16.36
N GLY A 270 -8.21 2.82 16.97
CA GLY A 270 -9.03 1.71 17.45
C GLY A 270 -9.56 0.84 16.30
N ILE A 271 -10.03 1.44 15.20
CA ILE A 271 -10.46 0.68 14.01
C ILE A 271 -9.29 -0.12 13.42
N LEU A 272 -8.11 0.49 13.27
CA LEU A 272 -6.91 -0.21 12.79
C LEU A 272 -6.55 -1.39 13.70
N GLY A 273 -6.67 -1.20 15.01
CA GLY A 273 -6.46 -2.26 16.00
C GLY A 273 -7.44 -3.42 15.86
N ILE A 274 -8.73 -3.12 15.64
CA ILE A 274 -9.77 -4.15 15.41
C ILE A 274 -9.52 -4.90 14.10
N ILE A 275 -9.28 -4.18 13.01
CA ILE A 275 -9.00 -4.78 11.68
C ILE A 275 -7.71 -5.60 11.75
N GLY A 276 -6.65 -5.06 12.35
CA GLY A 276 -5.39 -5.75 12.56
C GLY A 276 -5.57 -7.03 13.40
N GLY A 277 -6.29 -6.94 14.52
CA GLY A 277 -6.64 -8.08 15.36
C GLY A 277 -7.46 -9.15 14.62
N ALA A 278 -8.41 -8.74 13.75
CA ALA A 278 -9.16 -9.65 12.89
C ALA A 278 -8.30 -10.38 11.89
N LEU A 279 -7.35 -9.68 11.27
CA LEU A 279 -6.40 -10.28 10.34
C LEU A 279 -5.42 -11.23 11.04
N VAL A 280 -4.99 -10.93 12.27
CA VAL A 280 -4.17 -11.87 13.07
C VAL A 280 -4.99 -13.09 13.47
N PHE A 281 -6.26 -12.90 13.87
CA PHE A 281 -7.14 -13.98 14.30
C PHE A 281 -7.47 -14.97 13.15
N SER A 282 -7.73 -14.45 11.94
CA SER A 282 -8.11 -15.25 10.78
C SER A 282 -6.92 -15.85 10.02
N TRP A 283 -5.70 -15.61 10.48
CA TRP A 283 -4.49 -16.07 9.82
C TRP A 283 -4.32 -17.58 9.96
N ASN A 284 -4.36 -18.32 8.84
CA ASN A 284 -4.25 -19.79 8.81
C ASN A 284 -3.01 -20.28 8.03
N GLY A 285 -1.91 -19.51 8.04
CA GLY A 285 -0.72 -19.85 7.24
C GLY A 285 -0.11 -21.22 7.58
N LEU A 286 -0.09 -21.60 8.86
CA LEU A 286 0.42 -22.91 9.31
C LEU A 286 -0.39 -24.09 8.77
N GLU A 287 -1.72 -23.96 8.71
CA GLU A 287 -2.61 -25.02 8.22
C GLU A 287 -2.47 -25.20 6.71
N GLN A 288 -2.25 -24.09 5.97
CA GLN A 288 -2.04 -24.12 4.53
C GLN A 288 -0.70 -24.77 4.14
N GLU A 289 0.36 -24.54 4.92
CA GLU A 289 1.67 -25.18 4.71
C GLU A 289 1.58 -26.70 4.91
N ALA A 290 0.93 -27.13 6.00
CA ALA A 290 0.73 -28.54 6.30
C ALA A 290 -0.08 -29.26 5.22
N ALA A 291 -1.15 -28.63 4.72
CA ALA A 291 -1.95 -29.19 3.63
C ALA A 291 -1.17 -29.35 2.33
N ARG A 292 -0.26 -28.41 2.00
CA ARG A 292 0.60 -28.51 0.82
C ARG A 292 1.59 -29.67 0.93
N ALA A 293 2.24 -29.82 2.09
CA ALA A 293 3.19 -30.91 2.31
C ALA A 293 2.52 -32.28 2.11
N ILE A 294 1.30 -32.46 2.62
CA ILE A 294 0.52 -33.69 2.43
C ILE A 294 0.19 -33.91 0.94
N SER A 295 -0.19 -32.86 0.20
CA SER A 295 -0.51 -32.99 -1.22
C SER A 295 0.71 -33.30 -2.11
N GLU A 296 1.88 -32.77 -1.76
CA GLU A 296 3.13 -33.07 -2.46
C GLU A 296 3.55 -34.52 -2.22
N GLU A 297 3.45 -34.99 -0.98
CA GLU A 297 3.71 -36.39 -0.63
C GLU A 297 2.74 -37.34 -1.37
N GLU A 298 1.46 -37.03 -1.41
CA GLU A 298 0.47 -37.81 -2.16
C GLU A 298 0.77 -37.84 -3.67
N SER A 299 1.18 -36.72 -4.26
CA SER A 299 1.57 -36.66 -5.68
C SER A 299 2.81 -37.49 -6.01
N PHE A 300 3.80 -37.50 -5.11
CA PHE A 300 5.01 -38.29 -5.26
C PHE A 300 4.71 -39.80 -5.21
N LEU A 301 3.81 -40.23 -4.32
CA LEU A 301 3.39 -41.62 -4.21
C LEU A 301 2.57 -42.10 -5.42
N VAL A 302 1.84 -41.20 -6.09
CA VAL A 302 1.10 -41.51 -7.33
C VAL A 302 2.04 -41.66 -8.53
N ASP A 303 3.13 -40.89 -8.60
CA ASP A 303 4.13 -41.01 -9.68
C ASP A 303 5.05 -42.24 -9.54
N GLU A 304 5.20 -42.80 -8.33
CA GLU A 304 5.96 -44.06 -8.09
C GLU A 304 5.15 -45.35 -8.31
N ALA A 305 3.82 -45.27 -8.50
CA ALA A 305 2.89 -46.42 -8.60
C ALA A 305 2.55 -46.81 -10.05
#